data_AF-A0A9P9CXL9-F1
#
_entry.id   AF-A0A9P9CXL9-F1
#
_cell.length_a   1.000
_cell.length_b   1.000
_cell.length_c   1.000
_cell.angle_alpha   90.00
_cell.angle_beta   90.00
_cell.angle_gamma   90.00
#
_symmetry.space_group_name_H-M   'P 1'
#
loop_
_entity.id
_entity.type
_entity.pdbx_description
1 polymer ?
#
loop_
_entity_poly.entity_id
_entity_poly.type
_entity_poly.pdbx_seq_one_letter_code
_entity_poly.pdbx_strand_id
1 'polypeptide(L)'
;MPTSSAPGVHRRARKKNGRFDVPLERSLQHIDQLILESTNDEEIEELKQHKRRLKNRQAAIDSRYRKKKRTEELEAENKLHVERNRGLEEEKVQLQMQLKNLTVKNDELLLQNSHLLQEVAALKSERECMAKKQSGLSPTILPSQPLNEFSEFSFDTDSREEFVMVDDFAMDSTQQMQLLNVINQVL
;
A
#
# COMPACT_ATOMS: atom_id res chain seq x y z
N MET A 1 30.98 -11.86 -8.19
CA MET A 1 31.40 -13.26 -7.98
C MET A 1 30.82 -14.11 -9.11
N PRO A 2 31.61 -14.57 -10.10
CA PRO A 2 31.13 -15.47 -11.14
C PRO A 2 31.28 -16.93 -10.71
N THR A 3 30.20 -17.71 -10.75
CA THR A 3 30.23 -19.16 -10.49
C THR A 3 30.68 -19.89 -11.75
N SER A 4 31.89 -20.46 -11.69
CA SER A 4 32.40 -21.42 -12.66
C SER A 4 31.86 -22.82 -12.37
N SER A 5 31.82 -23.64 -13.42
CA SER A 5 31.69 -25.11 -13.45
C SER A 5 30.30 -25.72 -13.61
N ALA A 6 30.00 -26.11 -14.84
CA ALA A 6 29.43 -27.44 -15.10
C ALA A 6 29.93 -27.97 -16.46
N PRO A 7 30.90 -28.90 -16.49
CA PRO A 7 31.32 -29.57 -17.71
C PRO A 7 30.42 -30.77 -18.01
N GLY A 8 30.20 -31.04 -19.30
CA GLY A 8 29.85 -32.38 -19.78
C GLY A 8 28.36 -32.72 -19.82
N VAL A 9 27.62 -32.11 -20.75
CA VAL A 9 26.35 -32.67 -21.22
C VAL A 9 26.65 -33.93 -22.04
N HIS A 10 26.89 -35.07 -21.36
CA HIS A 10 26.58 -36.36 -21.97
C HIS A 10 25.09 -36.33 -22.28
N ARG A 11 24.75 -36.04 -23.54
CA ARG A 11 23.40 -36.25 -24.06
C ARG A 11 23.10 -37.72 -23.87
N ARG A 12 22.44 -38.08 -22.75
CA ARG A 12 21.86 -39.41 -22.57
C ARG A 12 21.02 -39.65 -23.81
N ALA A 13 21.49 -40.55 -24.66
CA ALA A 13 20.76 -40.95 -25.85
C ALA A 13 19.36 -41.35 -25.40
N ARG A 14 18.35 -40.59 -25.84
CA ARG A 14 16.95 -40.92 -25.56
C ARG A 14 16.69 -42.23 -26.30
N LYS A 15 16.42 -43.29 -25.56
CA LYS A 15 15.94 -44.57 -26.11
C LYS A 15 14.79 -44.24 -27.07
N LYS A 16 14.82 -44.77 -28.29
CA LYS A 16 13.71 -44.62 -29.24
C LYS A 16 12.50 -45.29 -28.59
N ASN A 17 11.55 -44.49 -28.13
CA ASN A 17 10.34 -44.97 -27.48
C ASN A 17 9.44 -45.53 -28.59
N GLY A 18 9.53 -46.83 -28.86
CA GLY A 18 8.44 -47.52 -29.53
C GLY A 18 7.17 -47.26 -28.73
N ARG A 19 6.13 -46.75 -29.38
CA ARG A 19 4.80 -46.59 -28.77
C ARG A 19 4.35 -47.99 -28.33
N PHE A 20 4.45 -48.26 -27.03
CA PHE A 20 3.76 -49.39 -26.45
C PHE A 20 2.35 -48.92 -26.14
N ASP A 21 1.43 -49.20 -27.07
CA ASP A 21 0.02 -48.98 -26.84
C ASP A 21 -0.45 -49.97 -25.77
N VAL A 22 -0.88 -49.44 -24.62
CA VAL A 22 -1.52 -50.24 -23.58
C VAL A 22 -2.98 -50.41 -24.01
N PRO A 23 -3.46 -51.65 -24.22
CA PRO A 23 -4.85 -51.91 -24.58
C PRO A 23 -5.80 -51.25 -23.59
N LEU A 24 -6.85 -50.60 -24.09
CA LEU A 24 -7.77 -49.79 -23.29
C LEU A 24 -8.60 -50.62 -22.29
N GLU A 25 -8.70 -51.94 -22.51
CA GLU A 25 -9.51 -52.87 -21.71
C GLU A 25 -8.82 -53.41 -20.45
N ARG A 26 -7.49 -53.20 -20.27
CA ARG A 26 -6.78 -53.72 -19.10
C ARG A 26 -6.63 -52.65 -18.00
N SER A 27 -7.41 -52.80 -16.92
CA SER A 27 -7.28 -51.99 -15.70
C SER A 27 -6.15 -52.52 -14.79
N LEU A 28 -5.68 -51.70 -13.84
CA LEU A 28 -4.69 -52.15 -12.83
C LEU A 28 -5.16 -53.40 -12.07
N GLN A 29 -6.46 -53.47 -11.74
CA GLN A 29 -7.05 -54.62 -11.06
C GLN A 29 -7.11 -55.86 -11.95
N HIS A 30 -7.47 -55.68 -13.22
CA HIS A 30 -7.50 -56.76 -14.20
C HIS A 30 -6.09 -57.34 -14.43
N ILE A 31 -5.06 -56.49 -14.54
CA ILE A 31 -3.67 -56.97 -14.67
C ILE A 31 -3.24 -57.75 -13.42
N ASP A 32 -3.69 -57.34 -12.24
CA ASP A 32 -3.36 -58.05 -11.00
C ASP A 32 -4.02 -59.42 -10.92
N GLN A 33 -5.25 -59.56 -11.42
CA GLN A 33 -5.93 -60.85 -11.56
C GLN A 33 -5.21 -61.76 -12.57
N LEU A 34 -4.88 -61.26 -13.76
CA LEU A 34 -4.14 -62.03 -14.77
C LEU A 34 -2.76 -62.50 -14.28
N ILE A 35 -2.05 -61.69 -13.48
CA ILE A 35 -0.76 -62.09 -12.90
C ILE A 35 -0.94 -63.28 -11.93
N LEU A 36 -2.07 -63.36 -11.23
CA LEU A 36 -2.37 -64.45 -10.29
C LEU A 36 -2.83 -65.73 -11.01
N GLU A 37 -3.49 -65.58 -12.17
CA GLU A 37 -4.06 -66.69 -12.95
C GLU A 37 -3.06 -67.29 -13.95
N SER A 38 -2.10 -66.52 -14.46
CA SER A 38 -1.09 -67.00 -15.40
C SER A 38 -0.10 -67.94 -14.72
N THR A 39 0.19 -69.07 -15.38
CA THR A 39 1.22 -70.04 -14.98
C THR A 39 2.48 -69.95 -15.83
N ASN A 40 2.50 -69.07 -16.84
CA ASN A 40 3.63 -68.86 -17.74
C ASN A 40 4.47 -67.67 -17.29
N ASP A 41 5.74 -67.91 -16.99
CA ASP A 41 6.67 -66.89 -16.49
C ASP A 41 6.89 -65.73 -17.48
N GLU A 42 6.89 -66.02 -18.79
CA GLU A 42 7.04 -64.97 -19.82
C GLU A 42 5.86 -63.98 -19.80
N GLU A 43 4.64 -64.51 -19.68
CA GLU A 43 3.41 -63.70 -19.64
C GLU A 43 3.33 -62.85 -18.37
N ILE A 44 3.74 -63.42 -17.23
CA ILE A 44 3.80 -62.70 -15.94
C ILE A 44 4.73 -61.47 -16.05
N GLU A 45 5.89 -61.60 -16.69
CA GLU A 45 6.81 -60.48 -16.86
C GLU A 45 6.25 -59.39 -17.78
N GLU A 46 5.54 -59.74 -18.85
CA GLU A 46 4.83 -58.77 -19.70
C GLU A 46 3.71 -58.04 -18.94
N LEU A 47 2.91 -58.77 -18.16
CA LEU A 47 1.85 -58.20 -17.34
C LEU A 47 2.39 -57.25 -16.27
N LYS A 48 3.49 -57.60 -15.60
CA LYS A 48 4.19 -56.69 -14.66
C LYS A 48 4.65 -55.41 -15.38
N GLN A 49 5.18 -55.54 -16.60
CA GLN A 49 5.58 -54.39 -17.41
C GLN A 49 4.37 -53.49 -17.75
N HIS A 50 3.24 -54.08 -18.11
CA HIS A 50 1.98 -53.36 -18.34
C HIS A 50 1.48 -52.65 -17.07
N LYS A 51 1.50 -53.32 -15.91
CA LYS A 51 1.18 -52.72 -14.60
C LYS A 51 2.02 -51.48 -14.32
N ARG A 52 3.33 -51.57 -14.55
CA ARG A 52 4.27 -50.44 -14.36
C ARG A 52 3.96 -49.28 -15.31
N ARG A 53 3.68 -49.56 -16.59
CA ARG A 53 3.30 -48.54 -17.58
C ARG A 53 2.01 -47.82 -17.19
N LEU A 54 1.00 -48.54 -16.71
CA LEU A 54 -0.25 -47.94 -16.22
C LEU A 54 -0.02 -47.03 -15.01
N LYS A 55 0.75 -47.48 -14.00
CA LYS A 55 1.09 -46.63 -12.85
C LYS A 55 1.83 -45.36 -13.28
N ASN A 56 2.77 -45.46 -14.22
CA ASN A 56 3.49 -44.30 -14.74
C ASN A 56 2.55 -43.34 -15.49
N ARG A 57 1.62 -43.87 -16.29
CA ARG A 57 0.60 -43.07 -16.98
C ARG A 57 -0.26 -42.31 -15.98
N GLN A 58 -0.72 -42.96 -14.93
CA GLN A 58 -1.51 -42.32 -13.87
C GLN A 58 -0.70 -41.22 -13.17
N ALA A 59 0.53 -41.52 -12.75
CA ALA A 59 1.39 -40.53 -12.11
C ALA A 59 1.68 -39.31 -13.02
N ALA A 60 1.82 -39.52 -14.32
CA ALA A 60 1.98 -38.43 -15.29
C ALA A 60 0.72 -37.57 -15.41
N ILE A 61 -0.47 -38.19 -15.44
CA ILE A 61 -1.75 -37.47 -15.44
C ILE A 61 -1.90 -36.67 -14.14
N ASP A 62 -1.69 -37.30 -12.99
CA ASP A 62 -1.80 -36.65 -11.68
C ASP A 62 -0.81 -35.49 -11.54
N SER A 63 0.42 -35.64 -12.06
CA SER A 63 1.42 -34.58 -12.08
C SER A 63 0.97 -33.39 -12.93
N ARG A 64 0.44 -33.65 -14.13
CA ARG A 64 -0.14 -32.61 -15.00
C ARG A 64 -1.31 -31.92 -14.33
N TYR A 65 -2.20 -32.69 -13.70
CA TYR A 65 -3.36 -32.18 -12.99
C TYR A 65 -2.95 -31.27 -11.82
N ARG A 66 -2.04 -31.73 -10.96
CA ARG A 66 -1.53 -30.93 -9.83
C ARG A 66 -0.85 -29.65 -10.30
N LYS A 67 -0.04 -29.71 -11.36
CA LYS A 67 0.61 -28.53 -11.92
C LYS A 67 -0.41 -27.54 -12.47
N LYS A 68 -1.43 -28.03 -13.20
CA LYS A 68 -2.53 -27.22 -13.72
C LYS A 68 -3.32 -26.55 -12.60
N LYS A 69 -3.70 -27.31 -11.58
CA LYS A 69 -4.40 -26.78 -10.40
C LYS A 69 -3.59 -25.66 -9.71
N ARG A 70 -2.29 -25.88 -9.51
CA ARG A 70 -1.41 -24.86 -8.91
C ARG A 70 -1.32 -23.60 -9.77
N THR A 71 -1.25 -23.73 -11.10
CA THR A 71 -1.22 -22.54 -11.98
C THR A 71 -2.55 -21.79 -11.94
N GLU A 72 -3.68 -22.50 -11.92
CA GLU A 72 -5.01 -21.90 -11.78
C GLU A 72 -5.18 -21.16 -10.44
N GLU A 73 -4.70 -21.75 -9.33
CA GLU A 73 -4.69 -21.11 -8.01
C GLU A 73 -3.84 -19.84 -7.99
N LEU A 74 -2.63 -19.88 -8.58
CA LEU A 74 -1.75 -18.72 -8.66
C LEU A 74 -2.34 -17.61 -9.55
N GLU A 75 -3.02 -17.96 -10.64
CA GLU A 75 -3.70 -16.99 -11.50
C GLU A 75 -4.87 -16.31 -10.78
N ALA A 76 -5.66 -17.08 -10.02
CA ALA A 76 -6.74 -16.54 -9.21
C ALA A 76 -6.22 -15.61 -8.10
N GLU A 77 -5.16 -16.02 -7.40
CA GLU A 77 -4.54 -15.20 -6.35
C GLU A 77 -3.94 -13.91 -6.93
N ASN A 78 -3.22 -14.00 -8.05
CA ASN A 78 -2.66 -12.82 -8.72
C ASN A 78 -3.76 -11.84 -9.15
N LYS A 79 -4.90 -12.35 -9.64
CA LYS A 79 -6.05 -11.50 -9.98
C LYS A 79 -6.55 -10.72 -8.77
N LEU A 80 -6.68 -11.36 -7.60
CA LEU A 80 -7.08 -10.69 -6.36
C LEU A 80 -6.08 -9.61 -5.93
N HIS A 81 -4.78 -9.90 -6.03
CA HIS A 81 -3.73 -8.93 -5.72
C HIS A 81 -3.74 -7.73 -6.68
N VAL A 82 -3.94 -7.95 -7.97
CA VAL A 82 -4.07 -6.89 -8.98
C VAL A 82 -5.29 -6.02 -8.69
N GLU A 83 -6.45 -6.60 -8.39
CA GLU A 83 -7.66 -5.86 -8.04
C GLU A 83 -7.47 -5.04 -6.75
N ARG A 84 -6.83 -5.61 -5.73
CA ARG A 84 -6.52 -4.91 -4.48
C ARG A 84 -5.56 -3.74 -4.72
N ASN A 85 -4.49 -3.96 -5.48
CA ASN A 85 -3.52 -2.91 -5.80
C ASN A 85 -4.17 -1.77 -6.56
N ARG A 86 -5.05 -2.07 -7.53
CA ARG A 86 -5.81 -1.04 -8.25
C ARG A 86 -6.65 -0.20 -7.28
N GLY A 87 -7.37 -0.83 -6.35
CA GLY A 87 -8.16 -0.10 -5.35
C GLY A 87 -7.31 0.81 -4.46
N LEU A 88 -6.14 0.32 -4.01
CA LEU A 88 -5.19 1.12 -3.22
C LEU A 88 -4.58 2.28 -4.02
N GLU A 89 -4.28 2.08 -5.30
CA GLU A 89 -3.80 3.13 -6.19
C GLU A 89 -4.84 4.22 -6.42
N GLU A 90 -6.11 3.84 -6.62
CA GLU A 90 -7.23 4.78 -6.73
C GLU A 90 -7.41 5.59 -5.44
N GLU A 91 -7.37 4.95 -4.27
CA GLU A 91 -7.46 5.61 -2.96
C GLU A 91 -6.29 6.60 -2.74
N LYS A 92 -5.07 6.19 -3.08
CA LYS A 92 -3.88 7.05 -3.02
C LYS A 92 -4.06 8.31 -3.86
N VAL A 93 -4.55 8.18 -5.09
CA VAL A 93 -4.80 9.32 -5.99
C VAL A 93 -5.86 10.25 -5.39
N GLN A 94 -6.94 9.70 -4.83
CA GLN A 94 -7.98 10.50 -4.17
C GLN A 94 -7.43 11.29 -2.99
N LEU A 95 -6.65 10.65 -2.10
CA LEU A 95 -6.03 11.31 -0.95
C LEU A 95 -5.03 12.38 -1.38
N GLN A 96 -4.22 12.13 -2.41
CA GLN A 96 -3.31 13.14 -2.96
C GLN A 96 -4.05 14.37 -3.50
N MET A 97 -5.20 14.17 -4.15
CA MET A 97 -6.04 15.28 -4.61
C MET A 97 -6.63 16.07 -3.43
N GLN A 98 -7.10 15.38 -2.39
CA GLN A 98 -7.60 16.02 -1.16
C GLN A 98 -6.51 16.85 -0.48
N LEU A 99 -5.31 16.30 -0.34
CA LEU A 99 -4.17 17.02 0.23
C LEU A 99 -3.86 18.29 -0.57
N LYS A 100 -3.77 18.19 -1.91
CA LYS A 100 -3.56 19.37 -2.77
C LYS A 100 -4.63 20.44 -2.56
N ASN A 101 -5.91 20.04 -2.50
CA ASN A 101 -7.01 20.97 -2.26
C ASN A 101 -6.90 21.66 -0.89
N LEU A 102 -6.48 20.93 0.15
CA LEU A 102 -6.27 21.49 1.48
C LEU A 102 -5.09 22.44 1.52
N THR A 103 -3.98 22.11 0.84
CA THR A 103 -2.81 23.00 0.72
C THR A 103 -3.20 24.32 0.05
N VAL A 104 -3.90 24.28 -1.09
CA VAL A 104 -4.38 25.49 -1.78
C VAL A 104 -5.26 26.35 -0.87
N LYS A 105 -6.22 25.73 -0.17
CA LYS A 105 -7.08 26.45 0.78
C LYS A 105 -6.29 27.06 1.94
N ASN A 106 -5.27 26.36 2.43
CA ASN A 106 -4.42 26.87 3.51
C ASN A 106 -3.67 28.12 3.04
N ASP A 107 -3.08 28.06 1.84
CA ASP A 107 -2.36 29.19 1.24
C ASP A 107 -3.28 30.41 1.03
N GLU A 108 -4.51 30.18 0.57
CA GLU A 108 -5.54 31.23 0.43
C GLU A 108 -5.88 31.88 1.78
N LEU A 109 -6.08 31.07 2.83
CA LEU A 109 -6.38 31.57 4.17
C LEU A 109 -5.20 32.32 4.79
N LEU A 110 -3.96 31.88 4.53
CA LEU A 110 -2.75 32.59 4.97
C LEU A 110 -2.65 33.97 4.31
N LEU A 111 -2.94 34.06 3.01
CA LEU A 111 -2.94 35.33 2.30
C LEU A 111 -4.01 36.28 2.83
N GLN A 112 -5.23 35.78 3.06
CA GLN A 112 -6.32 36.55 3.66
C GLN A 112 -5.98 37.04 5.06
N ASN A 113 -5.42 36.17 5.91
CA ASN A 113 -4.99 36.54 7.26
C ASN A 113 -3.90 37.63 7.23
N SER A 114 -2.92 37.51 6.33
CA SER A 114 -1.89 38.54 6.14
C SER A 114 -2.49 39.90 5.77
N HIS A 115 -3.44 39.93 4.83
CA HIS A 115 -4.15 41.14 4.45
C HIS A 115 -4.90 41.78 5.64
N LEU A 116 -5.69 40.98 6.37
CA LEU A 116 -6.44 41.46 7.53
C LEU A 116 -5.52 42.00 8.63
N LEU A 117 -4.38 41.37 8.88
CA LEU A 117 -3.40 41.85 9.85
C LEU A 117 -2.81 43.21 9.44
N GLN A 118 -2.54 43.43 8.15
CA GLN A 118 -2.08 44.73 7.65
C GLN A 118 -3.15 45.81 7.83
N GLU A 119 -4.41 45.49 7.52
CA GLU A 119 -5.54 46.41 7.68
C GLU A 119 -5.75 46.79 9.16
N VAL A 120 -5.73 45.81 10.06
CA VAL A 120 -5.81 46.05 11.52
C VAL A 120 -4.66 46.94 12.01
N ALA A 121 -3.44 46.73 11.49
CA ALA A 121 -2.29 47.57 11.85
C ALA A 121 -2.45 49.01 11.36
N ALA A 122 -2.94 49.21 10.12
CA ALA A 122 -3.22 50.53 9.57
C ALA A 122 -4.25 51.29 10.41
N LEU A 123 -5.40 50.67 10.71
CA LEU A 123 -6.47 51.25 11.53
C LEU A 123 -5.99 51.60 12.95
N LYS A 124 -5.14 50.76 13.55
CA LYS A 124 -4.51 51.05 14.85
C LYS A 124 -3.64 52.32 14.78
N SER A 125 -2.81 52.45 13.75
CA SER A 125 -1.95 53.63 13.57
C SER A 125 -2.74 54.92 13.34
N GLU A 126 -3.84 54.85 12.57
CA GLU A 126 -4.74 55.98 12.33
C GLU A 126 -5.42 56.43 13.63
N ARG A 127 -5.93 55.46 14.41
CA ARG A 127 -6.53 55.74 15.73
C ARG A 127 -5.55 56.43 16.66
N GLU A 128 -4.29 55.99 16.71
CA GLU A 128 -3.25 56.63 17.54
C GLU A 128 -2.93 58.06 17.08
N CYS A 129 -2.88 58.32 15.77
CA CYS A 129 -2.69 59.67 15.23
C CYS A 129 -3.85 60.60 15.62
N MET A 130 -5.10 60.11 15.52
CA MET A 130 -6.28 60.88 15.91
C MET A 130 -6.33 61.13 17.42
N ALA A 131 -5.99 60.14 18.25
CA ALA A 131 -5.90 60.30 19.70
C ALA A 131 -4.85 61.37 20.10
N LYS A 132 -3.68 61.37 19.44
CA LYS A 132 -2.65 62.41 19.64
C LYS A 132 -3.17 63.80 19.27
N LYS A 133 -3.88 63.95 18.13
CA LYS A 133 -4.51 65.22 17.73
C LYS A 133 -5.56 65.69 18.73
N GLN A 134 -6.37 64.79 19.29
CA GLN A 134 -7.35 65.13 20.33
C GLN A 134 -6.68 65.58 21.63
N SER A 135 -5.57 64.95 22.04
CA SER A 135 -4.78 65.39 23.19
C SER A 135 -4.07 66.74 22.98
N GLY A 136 -3.79 67.11 21.72
CA GLY A 136 -3.20 68.41 21.36
C GLY A 136 -4.22 69.56 21.19
N LEU A 137 -5.52 69.25 21.23
CA LEU A 137 -6.61 70.22 21.03
C LEU A 137 -7.47 70.46 22.29
N SER A 138 -7.11 69.91 23.46
CA SER A 138 -7.79 70.25 24.72
C SER A 138 -7.12 71.45 25.42
N PRO A 139 -7.83 72.59 25.62
CA PRO A 139 -7.45 73.51 26.67
C PRO A 139 -7.65 72.82 28.02
N THR A 140 -6.69 73.01 28.91
CA THR A 140 -6.73 72.59 30.32
C THR A 140 -8.10 72.83 30.94
N ILE A 141 -8.81 71.76 31.27
CA ILE A 141 -9.85 71.77 32.29
C ILE A 141 -9.40 70.80 33.39
N LEU A 142 -9.38 71.35 34.61
CA LEU A 142 -8.93 70.78 35.87
C LEU A 142 -9.57 69.41 36.22
N PRO A 143 -8.94 68.63 37.10
CA PRO A 143 -9.47 67.34 37.52
C PRO A 143 -10.64 67.55 38.49
N SER A 144 -11.80 66.99 38.17
CA SER A 144 -12.88 66.77 39.13
C SER A 144 -13.26 65.30 39.16
N GLN A 145 -12.79 64.65 40.23
CA GLN A 145 -13.27 63.46 40.96
C GLN A 145 -13.70 62.18 40.22
N PRO A 146 -13.36 60.99 40.76
CA PRO A 146 -13.85 59.72 40.25
C PRO A 146 -15.26 59.47 40.80
N LEU A 147 -16.25 59.35 39.91
CA LEU A 147 -17.48 58.64 40.25
C LEU A 147 -17.31 57.17 39.89
N ASN A 148 -17.01 56.43 40.95
CA ASN A 148 -17.33 55.04 41.11
C ASN A 148 -18.84 54.85 40.84
N GLU A 149 -19.18 53.84 40.04
CA GLU A 149 -20.43 53.06 39.99
C GLU A 149 -20.83 52.79 38.53
N PHE A 150 -20.40 51.65 37.99
CA PHE A 150 -21.36 50.65 37.52
C PHE A 150 -20.69 49.28 37.33
N SER A 151 -21.17 48.33 38.14
CA SER A 151 -21.35 46.91 37.86
C SER A 151 -20.12 46.06 37.50
N GLU A 152 -19.74 45.24 38.47
CA GLU A 152 -19.28 43.86 38.28
C GLU A 152 -19.83 43.23 37.00
N PHE A 153 -18.91 42.76 36.15
CA PHE A 153 -19.15 41.61 35.29
C PHE A 153 -17.89 40.75 35.33
N SER A 154 -17.89 39.77 36.22
CA SER A 154 -16.91 38.69 36.26
C SER A 154 -17.06 37.86 34.98
N PHE A 155 -16.06 37.90 34.11
CA PHE A 155 -15.97 36.92 33.03
C PHE A 155 -15.22 35.71 33.58
N ASP A 156 -15.94 34.63 33.81
CA ASP A 156 -15.39 33.32 34.16
C ASP A 156 -14.43 32.87 33.05
N THR A 157 -13.13 32.89 33.33
CA THR A 157 -12.13 32.16 32.55
C THR A 157 -12.00 30.76 33.12
N ASP A 158 -13.04 29.94 32.96
CA ASP A 158 -12.92 28.50 33.18
C ASP A 158 -13.75 27.73 32.15
N SER A 159 -13.17 27.61 30.95
CA SER A 159 -13.58 26.66 29.91
C SER A 159 -12.36 26.30 29.07
N ARG A 160 -11.48 25.54 29.71
CA ARG A 160 -10.81 24.34 29.19
C ARG A 160 -11.03 24.03 27.69
N GLU A 161 -10.01 24.27 26.88
CA GLU A 161 -9.65 23.34 25.80
C GLU A 161 -8.21 22.90 26.06
N GLU A 162 -8.07 21.64 26.48
CA GLU A 162 -6.79 20.94 26.54
C GLU A 162 -6.26 20.83 25.11
N PHE A 163 -5.27 21.66 24.78
CA PHE A 163 -4.47 21.48 23.59
C PHE A 163 -3.59 20.24 23.81
N VAL A 164 -4.03 19.10 23.31
CA VAL A 164 -3.16 17.92 23.17
C VAL A 164 -2.11 18.30 22.12
N MET A 165 -0.89 18.60 22.57
CA MET A 165 0.27 18.60 21.70
C MET A 165 0.40 17.19 21.12
N VAL A 166 0.01 17.03 19.86
CA VAL A 166 0.33 15.81 19.11
C VAL A 166 1.79 15.91 18.72
N ASP A 167 2.58 15.04 19.35
CA ASP A 167 4.00 14.72 19.15
C ASP A 167 4.73 15.45 18.03
N ASP A 168 5.81 16.14 18.43
CA ASP A 168 6.93 16.51 17.59
C ASP A 168 7.45 15.27 16.82
N PHE A 169 7.05 15.14 15.56
CA PHE A 169 7.70 14.21 14.64
C PHE A 169 9.02 14.86 14.20
N ALA A 170 10.03 14.78 15.06
CA ALA A 170 11.41 15.11 14.71
C ALA A 170 11.89 14.11 13.65
N MET A 171 11.66 14.43 12.37
CA MET A 171 12.27 13.70 11.26
C MET A 171 13.76 13.95 11.28
N ASP A 172 14.53 12.88 11.43
CA ASP A 172 15.98 12.91 11.28
C ASP A 172 16.35 13.45 9.89
N SER A 173 17.44 14.21 9.81
CA SER A 173 17.95 14.90 8.60
C SER A 173 18.08 13.95 7.40
N THR A 174 18.30 12.67 7.67
CA THR A 174 18.34 11.60 6.68
C THR A 174 16.99 11.39 5.97
N GLN A 175 15.88 11.47 6.71
CA GLN A 175 14.52 11.33 6.16
C GLN A 175 14.10 12.58 5.38
N GLN A 176 14.53 13.78 5.82
CA GLN A 176 14.29 15.02 5.09
C GLN A 176 15.01 15.04 3.72
N MET A 177 16.26 14.55 3.68
CA MET A 177 17.03 14.41 2.43
C MET A 177 16.40 13.41 1.46
N GLN A 178 15.82 12.32 1.96
CA GLN A 178 15.11 11.35 1.11
C GLN A 178 13.82 11.92 0.54
N LEU A 179 13.08 12.72 1.31
CA LEU A 179 11.86 13.39 0.84
C LEU A 179 12.18 14.43 -0.26
N LEU A 180 13.22 15.23 -0.05
CA LEU A 180 13.71 16.20 -1.06
C LEU A 180 14.15 15.53 -2.36
N ASN A 181 14.80 14.37 -2.29
CA ASN A 181 15.18 13.61 -3.49
C ASN A 181 13.99 13.02 -4.24
N VAL A 182 12.94 12.60 -3.53
CA VAL A 182 11.71 12.09 -4.17
C VAL A 182 10.94 13.23 -4.84
N ILE A 183 10.86 14.41 -4.21
CA ILE A 183 10.19 15.57 -4.79
C ILE A 183 10.88 16.04 -6.07
N ASN A 184 12.22 16.05 -6.09
CA ASN A 184 13.00 16.47 -7.26
C ASN A 184 13.04 15.46 -8.42
N GLN A 185 12.56 14.23 -8.24
CA GLN A 185 12.45 13.24 -9.33
C GLN A 185 11.08 13.24 -10.01
N VAL A 186 10.09 13.95 -9.46
CA VAL A 186 8.70 13.95 -9.95
C VAL A 186 8.34 15.28 -10.65
N LEU A 187 9.21 16.29 -10.57
CA LEU A 187 9.18 17.51 -11.40
C LEU A 187 10.18 17.39 -12.56
#